data_AF-A0A0Q9LSA0-F1
#
_entry.id   AF-A0A0Q9LSA0-F1
#
_cell.length_a   1.000
_cell.length_b   1.000
_cell.length_c   1.000
_cell.angle_alpha   90.00
_cell.angle_beta   90.00
_cell.angle_gamma   90.00
#
_symmetry.space_group_name_H-M   'P 1'
#
loop_
_entity.id
_entity.type
_entity.pdbx_description
1 polymer ?
#
loop_
_entity_poly.entity_id
_entity_poly.type
_entity_poly.pdbx_seq_one_letter_code
_entity_poly.pdbx_strand_id
1 'polypeptide(L)'
;MYRGGLTRGQIAKLVDAATSTVGYHLAAARNEDPELQSAHEAAAALRTTHASTAQGLEHIRELVAFVQDTGRYPSRASTSEAERTLAAWLQRRREEAREGTLAPAYRDGLAALPGWQTPTRVEADEARWRERLTALVEYRAAGSDWPRHKAFVEGLEHELGVWLHSQRSKLHRSELDEAKVRELDRVLPGWQIGRQRGRKPREG
;
A
#
# COMPACT_ATOMS: atom_id res chain seq x y z
N MET A 1 -27.09 17.15 -18.51
CA MET A 1 -26.63 15.78 -18.84
C MET A 1 -25.11 15.71 -18.97
N TYR A 2 -24.48 16.40 -19.93
CA TYR A 2 -23.00 16.40 -20.08
C TYR A 2 -22.26 17.02 -18.90
N ARG A 3 -22.69 18.19 -18.41
CA ARG A 3 -22.16 18.84 -17.19
C ARG A 3 -22.18 17.93 -15.94
N GLY A 4 -23.05 16.93 -15.92
CA GLY A 4 -23.16 15.94 -14.84
C GLY A 4 -22.26 14.70 -15.03
N GLY A 5 -21.25 14.77 -15.90
CA GLY A 5 -20.27 13.69 -16.11
C GLY A 5 -20.73 12.57 -17.06
N LEU A 6 -21.85 12.73 -17.76
CA LEU A 6 -22.29 11.74 -18.76
C LEU A 6 -21.53 11.92 -20.08
N THR A 7 -21.04 10.82 -20.64
CA THR A 7 -20.39 10.80 -21.95
C THR A 7 -21.39 11.02 -23.09
N ARG A 8 -20.91 11.49 -24.25
CA ARG A 8 -21.74 11.67 -25.46
C ARG A 8 -22.54 10.42 -25.85
N GLY A 9 -21.97 9.22 -25.67
CA GLY A 9 -22.63 7.96 -25.99
C GLY A 9 -23.73 7.60 -24.99
N GLN A 10 -23.55 7.93 -23.71
CA GLN A 10 -24.58 7.75 -22.69
C GLN A 10 -25.74 8.71 -22.89
N ILE A 11 -25.44 9.97 -23.26
CA ILE A 11 -26.47 10.97 -23.57
C ILE A 11 -27.26 10.52 -24.79
N ALA A 12 -26.59 10.11 -25.88
CA ALA A 12 -27.21 9.59 -27.09
C ALA A 12 -28.22 8.47 -26.82
N LYS A 13 -27.87 7.51 -25.96
CA LYS A 13 -28.79 6.44 -25.53
C LYS A 13 -29.97 6.94 -24.70
N LEU A 14 -29.77 7.93 -23.83
CA LEU A 14 -30.82 8.47 -22.97
C LEU A 14 -31.86 9.29 -23.75
N VAL A 15 -31.42 10.01 -24.77
CA VAL A 15 -32.30 10.87 -25.58
C VAL A 15 -32.73 10.22 -26.89
N ASP A 16 -32.40 8.94 -27.09
CA ASP A 16 -32.63 8.17 -28.33
C ASP A 16 -32.20 8.93 -29.61
N ALA A 17 -30.96 9.45 -29.60
CA ALA A 17 -30.40 10.22 -30.70
C ALA A 17 -29.06 9.65 -31.18
N ALA A 18 -28.67 10.01 -32.40
CA ALA A 18 -27.37 9.65 -32.94
C ALA A 18 -26.22 10.31 -32.13
N THR A 19 -25.16 9.55 -31.87
CA THR A 19 -23.98 10.05 -31.12
C THR A 19 -23.28 11.22 -31.83
N SER A 20 -23.37 11.28 -33.17
CA SER A 20 -22.89 12.41 -33.99
C SER A 20 -23.65 13.69 -33.71
N THR A 21 -24.99 13.63 -33.66
CA THR A 21 -25.87 14.76 -33.34
C THR A 21 -25.58 15.31 -31.94
N VAL A 22 -25.47 14.43 -30.95
CA VAL A 22 -25.07 14.82 -29.59
C VAL A 22 -23.68 15.45 -29.58
N GLY A 23 -22.71 14.89 -30.32
CA GLY A 23 -21.37 15.44 -30.44
C GLY A 23 -21.34 16.86 -30.99
N TYR A 24 -22.15 17.14 -32.02
CA TYR A 24 -22.30 18.48 -32.60
C TYR A 24 -22.83 19.49 -31.58
N HIS A 25 -23.93 19.15 -30.89
CA HIS A 25 -24.52 20.04 -29.87
C HIS A 25 -23.57 20.27 -28.68
N LEU A 26 -22.78 19.27 -28.29
CA LEU A 26 -21.78 19.42 -27.23
C LEU A 26 -20.59 20.28 -27.67
N ALA A 27 -20.23 20.31 -28.95
CA ALA A 27 -19.22 21.22 -29.46
C ALA A 27 -19.72 22.67 -29.43
N ALA A 28 -20.94 22.91 -29.87
CA ALA A 28 -21.58 24.23 -29.79
C ALA A 28 -21.69 24.71 -28.32
N ALA A 29 -22.18 23.85 -27.41
CA ALA A 29 -22.33 24.18 -26.00
C ALA A 29 -20.99 24.47 -25.29
N ARG A 30 -19.87 23.85 -25.72
CA ARG A 30 -18.53 24.13 -25.18
C ARG A 30 -17.95 25.46 -25.68
N ASN A 31 -18.34 25.90 -26.88
CA ASN A 31 -17.96 27.22 -27.38
C ASN A 31 -18.73 28.35 -26.67
N GLU A 32 -19.99 28.10 -26.30
CA GLU A 32 -20.84 29.05 -25.56
C GLU A 32 -20.50 29.09 -24.06
N ASP A 33 -20.14 27.97 -23.46
CA ASP A 33 -19.73 27.86 -22.05
C ASP A 33 -18.39 27.11 -21.91
N PRO A 34 -17.27 27.84 -21.81
CA PRO A 34 -15.94 27.26 -21.61
C PRO A 34 -15.78 26.44 -20.32
N GLU A 35 -16.59 26.72 -19.27
CA GLU A 35 -16.52 25.97 -18.00
C GLU A 35 -17.22 24.62 -18.07
N LEU A 36 -18.04 24.39 -19.09
CA LEU A 36 -18.82 23.16 -19.27
C LEU A 36 -17.94 21.91 -19.28
N GLN A 37 -16.74 21.99 -19.87
CA GLN A 37 -15.79 20.88 -19.92
C GLN A 37 -15.19 20.58 -18.54
N SER A 38 -14.76 21.62 -17.81
CA SER A 38 -14.23 21.47 -16.45
C SER A 38 -15.27 20.91 -15.49
N ALA A 39 -16.51 21.40 -15.57
CA ALA A 39 -17.62 20.90 -14.77
C ALA A 39 -17.98 19.43 -15.12
N HIS A 40 -17.93 19.07 -16.40
CA HIS A 40 -18.08 17.66 -16.83
C HIS A 40 -16.99 16.78 -16.22
N GLU A 41 -15.73 17.20 -16.30
CA GLU A 41 -14.58 16.45 -15.77
C GLU A 41 -14.67 16.28 -14.25
N ALA A 42 -15.01 17.34 -13.51
CA ALA A 42 -15.23 17.29 -12.07
C ALA A 42 -16.37 16.32 -11.70
N ALA A 43 -17.50 16.38 -12.41
CA ALA A 43 -18.62 15.49 -12.17
C ALA A 43 -18.33 14.02 -12.58
N ALA A 44 -17.57 13.81 -13.66
CA ALA A 44 -17.14 12.49 -14.09
C ALA A 44 -16.13 11.88 -13.10
N ALA A 45 -15.23 12.68 -12.55
CA ALA A 45 -14.31 12.27 -11.49
C ALA A 45 -15.08 11.83 -10.24
N LEU A 46 -16.04 12.63 -9.77
CA LEU A 46 -16.93 12.27 -8.65
C LEU A 46 -17.75 10.99 -8.92
N ARG A 47 -18.28 10.82 -10.14
CA ARG A 47 -18.99 9.57 -10.49
C ARG A 47 -18.06 8.37 -10.51
N THR A 48 -16.81 8.54 -10.93
CA THR A 48 -15.82 7.47 -11.00
C THR A 48 -15.34 7.08 -9.61
N THR A 49 -15.15 8.03 -8.70
CA THR A 49 -14.82 7.74 -7.29
C THR A 49 -15.96 7.03 -6.58
N HIS A 50 -17.22 7.36 -6.90
CA HIS A 50 -18.39 6.72 -6.31
C HIS A 50 -18.86 5.44 -7.01
N ALA A 51 -18.37 5.14 -8.22
CA ALA A 51 -18.74 3.94 -8.96
C ALA A 51 -17.77 2.79 -8.67
N SER A 52 -18.30 1.67 -8.17
CA SER A 52 -17.57 0.41 -8.20
C SER A 52 -17.44 -0.10 -9.63
N THR A 53 -16.23 -0.50 -10.02
CA THR A 53 -15.98 -1.16 -11.31
C THR A 53 -16.34 -2.65 -11.20
N ALA A 54 -16.73 -3.27 -12.30
CA ALA A 54 -17.00 -4.71 -12.35
C ALA A 54 -15.79 -5.54 -11.86
N GLN A 55 -14.58 -5.09 -12.24
CA GLN A 55 -13.33 -5.70 -11.79
C GLN A 55 -13.10 -5.56 -10.28
N GLY A 56 -13.44 -4.42 -9.68
CA GLY A 56 -13.32 -4.24 -8.23
C GLY A 56 -14.32 -5.08 -7.45
N LEU A 57 -15.52 -5.31 -7.98
CA LEU A 57 -16.48 -6.24 -7.38
C LEU A 57 -16.01 -7.70 -7.46
N GLU A 58 -15.33 -8.06 -8.55
CA GLU A 58 -14.71 -9.39 -8.67
C GLU A 58 -13.58 -9.57 -7.65
N HIS A 59 -12.71 -8.56 -7.48
CA HIS A 59 -11.67 -8.60 -6.44
C HIS A 59 -12.24 -8.73 -5.02
N ILE A 60 -13.45 -8.21 -4.75
CA ILE A 60 -14.13 -8.47 -3.47
C ILE A 60 -14.48 -9.95 -3.33
N ARG A 61 -15.03 -10.58 -4.38
CA ARG A 61 -15.38 -12.01 -4.35
C ARG A 61 -14.15 -12.89 -4.18
N GLU A 62 -13.09 -12.60 -4.94
CA GLU A 62 -11.80 -13.29 -4.83
C GLU A 62 -11.22 -13.14 -3.42
N LEU A 63 -11.27 -11.94 -2.84
CA LEU A 63 -10.80 -11.68 -1.49
C LEU A 63 -11.64 -12.42 -0.44
N VAL A 64 -12.96 -12.43 -0.57
CA VAL A 64 -13.85 -13.18 0.33
C VAL A 64 -13.56 -14.67 0.25
N ALA A 65 -13.48 -15.24 -0.96
CA ALA A 65 -13.14 -16.64 -1.14
C ALA A 65 -11.77 -16.98 -0.52
N PHE A 66 -10.76 -16.14 -0.76
CA PHE A 66 -9.43 -16.33 -0.21
C PHE A 66 -9.42 -16.33 1.33
N VAL A 67 -10.10 -15.38 1.96
CA VAL A 67 -10.15 -15.28 3.42
C VAL A 67 -10.94 -16.44 4.04
N GLN A 68 -12.02 -16.89 3.38
CA GLN A 68 -12.80 -18.04 3.83
C GLN A 68 -12.01 -19.36 3.71
N ASP A 69 -11.26 -19.54 2.62
CA ASP A 69 -10.47 -20.74 2.38
C ASP A 69 -9.22 -20.82 3.27
N THR A 70 -8.49 -19.71 3.38
CA THR A 70 -7.18 -19.70 4.07
C THR A 70 -7.24 -19.21 5.52
N GLY A 71 -8.36 -18.60 5.93
CA GLY A 71 -8.50 -17.93 7.24
C GLY A 71 -7.60 -16.71 7.42
N ARG A 72 -6.93 -16.24 6.37
CA ARG A 72 -6.00 -15.11 6.39
C ARG A 72 -6.25 -14.14 5.23
N TYR A 73 -5.78 -12.90 5.38
CA TYR A 73 -5.79 -11.93 4.28
C TYR A 73 -4.60 -12.15 3.34
N PRO A 74 -4.72 -11.75 2.05
CA PRO A 74 -3.66 -11.88 1.06
C PRO A 74 -2.45 -11.00 1.41
N SER A 75 -1.26 -11.49 1.11
CA SER A 75 0.01 -10.82 1.38
C SER A 75 0.72 -10.36 0.10
N ARG A 76 1.31 -9.16 0.15
CA ARG A 76 2.17 -8.64 -0.93
C ARG A 76 3.51 -9.38 -1.06
N ALA A 77 3.92 -10.12 -0.04
CA ALA A 77 5.13 -10.93 -0.03
C ALA A 77 4.88 -12.37 -0.54
N SER A 78 3.66 -12.70 -0.95
CA SER A 78 3.34 -14.03 -1.47
C SER A 78 4.05 -14.31 -2.79
N THR A 79 4.38 -15.59 -3.02
CA THR A 79 4.91 -16.10 -4.29
C THR A 79 3.85 -16.05 -5.40
N SER A 80 2.56 -16.09 -5.05
CA SER A 80 1.44 -16.00 -6.00
C SER A 80 1.21 -14.57 -6.48
N GLU A 81 1.20 -14.37 -7.80
CA GLU A 81 0.91 -13.06 -8.42
C GLU A 81 -0.53 -12.59 -8.14
N ALA A 82 -1.48 -13.52 -8.17
CA ALA A 82 -2.88 -13.23 -7.85
C ALA A 82 -3.02 -12.73 -6.40
N GLU A 83 -2.32 -13.37 -5.45
CA GLU A 83 -2.34 -12.95 -4.05
C GLU A 83 -1.71 -11.57 -3.86
N ARG A 84 -0.58 -11.29 -4.51
CA ARG A 84 0.07 -9.97 -4.44
C ARG A 84 -0.83 -8.86 -5.01
N THR A 85 -1.56 -9.17 -6.08
CA THR A 85 -2.48 -8.23 -6.74
C THR A 85 -3.67 -7.92 -5.84
N LEU A 86 -4.29 -8.94 -5.24
CA LEU A 86 -5.37 -8.79 -4.27
C LEU A 86 -4.92 -8.02 -3.02
N ALA A 87 -3.71 -8.28 -2.52
CA ALA A 87 -3.15 -7.56 -1.38
C ALA A 87 -2.92 -6.07 -1.68
N ALA A 88 -2.38 -5.75 -2.87
CA ALA A 88 -2.22 -4.36 -3.31
C ALA A 88 -3.57 -3.66 -3.53
N TRP A 89 -4.55 -4.37 -4.08
CA TRP A 89 -5.91 -3.85 -4.26
C TRP A 89 -6.58 -3.53 -2.91
N LEU A 90 -6.55 -4.48 -1.96
CA LEU A 90 -7.09 -4.29 -0.61
C LEU A 90 -6.42 -3.13 0.12
N GLN A 91 -5.10 -2.98 -0.03
CA GLN A 91 -4.37 -1.87 0.57
C GLN A 91 -4.85 -0.51 0.06
N ARG A 92 -5.07 -0.35 -1.25
CA ARG A 92 -5.64 0.87 -1.83
C ARG A 92 -7.06 1.14 -1.31
N ARG A 93 -7.90 0.11 -1.18
CA ARG A 93 -9.26 0.28 -0.60
C ARG A 93 -9.23 0.72 0.86
N ARG A 94 -8.23 0.27 1.64
CA ARG A 94 -8.02 0.73 3.02
C ARG A 94 -7.59 2.19 3.10
N GLU A 95 -6.74 2.65 2.17
CA GLU A 95 -6.36 4.07 2.07
C GLU A 95 -7.58 4.94 1.74
N GLU A 96 -8.34 4.57 0.71
CA GLU A 96 -9.59 5.25 0.35
C GLU A 96 -10.61 5.26 1.50
N ALA A 97 -10.66 4.20 2.31
CA ALA A 97 -11.51 4.15 3.50
C ALA A 97 -11.06 5.14 4.58
N ARG A 98 -9.75 5.30 4.78
CA ARG A 98 -9.19 6.29 5.73
C ARG A 98 -9.39 7.72 5.25
N GLU A 99 -9.30 7.93 3.94
CA GLU A 99 -9.54 9.23 3.30
C GLU A 99 -11.04 9.56 3.17
N GLY A 100 -11.93 8.60 3.42
CA GLY A 100 -13.38 8.77 3.29
C GLY A 100 -13.87 8.80 1.84
N THR A 101 -13.02 8.43 0.87
CA THR A 101 -13.29 8.46 -0.57
C THR A 101 -13.75 7.11 -1.13
N LEU A 102 -13.78 6.07 -0.29
CA LEU A 102 -14.17 4.72 -0.71
C LEU A 102 -15.64 4.68 -1.18
N ALA A 103 -15.85 4.12 -2.38
CA ALA A 103 -17.18 3.90 -2.92
C ALA A 103 -18.05 3.03 -1.97
N PRO A 104 -19.32 3.41 -1.72
CA PRO A 104 -20.22 2.67 -0.82
C PRO A 104 -20.34 1.18 -1.18
N ALA A 105 -20.43 0.85 -2.47
CA ALA A 105 -20.52 -0.52 -2.94
C ALA A 105 -19.30 -1.38 -2.54
N TYR A 106 -18.09 -0.80 -2.55
CA TYR A 106 -16.91 -1.50 -2.05
C TYR A 106 -16.89 -1.63 -0.54
N ARG A 107 -17.31 -0.59 0.17
CA ARG A 107 -17.43 -0.62 1.63
C ARG A 107 -18.38 -1.73 2.07
N ASP A 108 -19.54 -1.83 1.45
CA ASP A 108 -20.57 -2.80 1.81
C ASP A 108 -20.12 -4.24 1.45
N GLY A 109 -19.45 -4.43 0.30
CA GLY A 109 -18.87 -5.73 -0.06
C GLY A 109 -17.71 -6.16 0.85
N LEU A 110 -16.86 -5.23 1.27
CA LEU A 110 -15.77 -5.50 2.22
C LEU A 110 -16.26 -5.66 3.66
N ALA A 111 -17.43 -5.12 4.03
CA ALA A 111 -18.00 -5.27 5.37
C ALA A 111 -18.29 -6.74 5.75
N ALA A 112 -18.38 -7.64 4.76
CA ALA A 112 -18.46 -9.09 4.98
C ALA A 112 -17.18 -9.69 5.59
N LEU A 113 -16.05 -8.98 5.53
CA LEU A 113 -14.75 -9.43 5.99
C LEU A 113 -14.41 -8.85 7.38
N PRO A 114 -14.29 -9.66 8.45
CA PRO A 114 -14.04 -9.14 9.79
C PRO A 114 -12.64 -8.50 9.89
N GLY A 115 -12.59 -7.26 10.35
CA GLY A 115 -11.32 -6.55 10.57
C GLY A 115 -10.59 -6.14 9.29
N TRP A 116 -11.26 -6.12 8.12
CA TRP A 116 -10.62 -5.80 6.85
C TRP A 116 -9.96 -4.43 6.82
N GLN A 117 -10.43 -3.46 7.62
CA GLN A 117 -9.85 -2.11 7.73
C GLN A 117 -8.56 -2.07 8.55
N THR A 118 -8.38 -3.05 9.43
CA THR A 118 -7.19 -3.16 10.27
C THR A 118 -6.09 -3.82 9.45
N PRO A 119 -4.89 -3.24 9.35
CA PRO A 119 -3.75 -3.96 8.79
C PRO A 119 -3.56 -5.24 9.61
N THR A 120 -3.40 -6.37 8.93
CA THR A 120 -3.15 -7.64 9.63
C THR A 120 -1.90 -7.53 10.50
N ARG A 121 -1.79 -8.34 11.56
CA ARG A 121 -0.57 -8.39 12.40
C ARG A 121 0.69 -8.52 11.53
N VAL A 122 0.61 -9.32 10.47
CA VAL A 122 1.70 -9.51 9.50
C VAL A 122 2.08 -8.21 8.78
N GLU A 123 1.10 -7.45 8.30
CA GLU A 123 1.35 -6.15 7.63
C GLU A 123 1.84 -5.07 8.61
N ALA A 124 1.32 -5.05 9.83
CA ALA A 124 1.79 -4.14 10.88
C ALA A 124 3.23 -4.47 11.31
N ASP A 125 3.58 -5.75 11.34
CA ASP A 125 4.94 -6.22 11.62
C ASP A 125 5.89 -5.92 10.46
N GLU A 126 5.42 -6.01 9.22
CA GLU A 126 6.19 -5.60 8.03
C GLU A 126 6.42 -4.09 7.99
N ALA A 127 5.40 -3.28 8.33
CA ALA A 127 5.54 -1.84 8.44
C ALA A 127 6.54 -1.44 9.53
N ARG A 128 6.43 -2.02 10.73
CA ARG A 128 7.44 -1.83 11.79
C ARG A 128 8.83 -2.29 11.38
N TRP A 129 8.93 -3.40 10.65
CA TRP A 129 10.23 -3.88 10.16
C TRP A 129 10.89 -2.85 9.23
N ARG A 130 10.12 -2.28 8.28
CA ARG A 130 10.62 -1.22 7.38
C ARG A 130 11.00 0.04 8.13
N GLU A 131 10.17 0.49 9.05
CA GLU A 131 10.44 1.69 9.86
C GLU A 131 11.75 1.54 10.64
N ARG A 132 11.98 0.38 11.28
CA ARG A 132 13.22 0.10 12.01
C ARG A 132 14.43 -0.02 11.09
N LEU A 133 14.26 -0.54 9.87
CA LEU A 133 15.32 -0.55 8.86
C LEU A 133 15.74 0.87 8.49
N THR A 134 14.78 1.73 8.15
CA THR A 134 15.04 3.14 7.81
C THR A 134 15.74 3.87 8.95
N ALA A 135 15.22 3.74 10.18
CA ALA A 135 15.84 4.35 11.36
C ALA A 135 17.27 3.87 11.59
N LEU A 136 17.56 2.58 11.31
CA LEU A 136 18.93 2.05 11.42
C LEU A 136 19.85 2.60 10.32
N VAL A 137 19.35 2.75 9.09
CA VAL A 137 20.10 3.34 7.98
C VAL A 137 20.43 4.81 8.29
N GLU A 138 19.45 5.58 8.77
CA GLU A 138 19.65 6.98 9.18
C GLU A 138 20.64 7.09 10.34
N TYR A 139 20.51 6.23 11.36
CA TYR A 139 21.43 6.17 12.48
C TYR A 139 22.87 5.89 12.03
N ARG A 140 23.06 4.98 11.08
CA ARG A 140 24.37 4.70 10.46
C ARG A 140 24.88 5.85 9.60
N ALA A 141 24.01 6.50 8.83
CA ALA A 141 24.36 7.64 7.99
C ALA A 141 24.75 8.87 8.81
N ALA A 142 24.19 9.04 10.01
CA ALA A 142 24.56 10.08 10.96
C ALA A 142 25.97 9.91 11.59
N GLY A 143 26.73 8.90 11.16
CA GLY A 143 28.08 8.61 11.66
C GLY A 143 28.11 7.75 12.93
N SER A 144 26.96 7.22 13.35
CA SER A 144 26.90 6.35 14.53
C SER A 144 27.39 4.93 14.21
N ASP A 145 28.18 4.37 15.12
CA ASP A 145 28.64 2.98 15.04
C ASP A 145 27.47 2.00 15.34
N TRP A 146 27.60 0.69 15.11
CA TRP A 146 26.47 -0.25 15.24
C TRP A 146 25.79 -0.17 16.63
N PRO A 147 24.45 -0.13 16.70
CA PRO A 147 23.72 0.09 17.94
C PRO A 147 23.88 -1.06 18.95
N ARG A 148 23.93 -0.72 20.25
CA ARG A 148 24.11 -1.68 21.35
C ARG A 148 22.85 -1.84 22.19
N HIS A 149 22.27 -3.04 22.21
CA HIS A 149 21.14 -3.33 23.10
C HIS A 149 21.51 -3.49 24.60
N LYS A 150 22.80 -3.69 24.93
CA LYS A 150 23.25 -3.87 26.33
C LYS A 150 23.88 -2.62 26.96
N ALA A 151 24.19 -1.59 26.16
CA ALA A 151 24.88 -0.41 26.66
C ALA A 151 23.92 0.64 27.21
N PHE A 152 22.66 0.63 26.75
CA PHE A 152 21.61 1.55 27.14
C PHE A 152 20.38 0.76 27.55
N VAL A 153 19.62 1.27 28.52
CA VAL A 153 18.38 0.63 28.99
C VAL A 153 17.16 1.16 28.22
N GLU A 154 17.23 2.40 27.70
CA GLU A 154 16.18 3.06 26.94
C GLU A 154 16.76 3.94 25.81
N GLY A 155 15.96 4.25 24.80
CA GLY A 155 16.30 5.14 23.68
C GLY A 155 16.51 4.43 22.34
N LEU A 156 16.62 5.24 21.27
CA LEU A 156 16.68 4.77 19.89
C LEU A 156 17.79 3.74 19.65
N GLU A 157 18.98 3.93 20.24
CA GLU A 157 20.09 2.97 20.11
C GLU A 157 19.77 1.61 20.74
N HIS A 158 19.08 1.58 21.89
CA HIS A 158 18.67 0.33 22.53
C HIS A 158 17.66 -0.41 21.64
N GLU A 159 16.62 0.29 21.18
CA GLU A 159 15.57 -0.28 20.33
C GLU A 159 16.14 -0.87 19.03
N LEU A 160 16.99 -0.12 18.34
CA LEU A 160 17.66 -0.57 17.12
C LEU A 160 18.60 -1.74 17.40
N GLY A 161 19.29 -1.73 18.54
CA GLY A 161 20.16 -2.82 18.97
C GLY A 161 19.40 -4.12 19.23
N VAL A 162 18.22 -4.03 19.89
CA VAL A 162 17.35 -5.19 20.17
C VAL A 162 16.79 -5.72 18.85
N TRP A 163 16.32 -4.83 17.97
CA TRP A 163 15.81 -5.20 16.67
C TRP A 163 16.87 -5.90 15.80
N LEU A 164 18.09 -5.36 15.73
CA LEU A 164 19.20 -5.95 14.98
C LEU A 164 19.62 -7.32 15.54
N HIS A 165 19.62 -7.47 16.86
CA HIS A 165 19.88 -8.76 17.51
C HIS A 165 18.79 -9.80 17.16
N SER A 166 17.53 -9.38 17.13
CA SER A 166 16.40 -10.22 16.71
C SER A 166 16.54 -10.66 15.25
N GLN A 167 16.94 -9.77 14.34
CA GLN A 167 17.17 -10.13 12.92
C GLN A 167 18.30 -11.15 12.77
N ARG A 168 19.44 -10.97 13.45
CA ARG A 168 20.54 -11.95 13.45
C ARG A 168 20.11 -13.30 14.01
N SER A 169 19.34 -13.28 15.10
CA SER A 169 18.84 -14.51 15.73
C SER A 169 17.87 -15.27 14.82
N LYS A 170 17.06 -14.57 14.03
CA LYS A 170 16.20 -15.19 13.00
C LYS A 170 16.99 -15.72 11.81
N LEU A 171 18.03 -15.00 11.38
CA LEU A 171 18.94 -15.47 10.33
C LEU A 171 19.64 -16.78 10.74
N HIS A 172 20.17 -16.86 11.96
CA HIS A 172 20.81 -18.08 12.47
C HIS A 172 19.86 -19.27 12.59
N ARG A 173 18.56 -19.01 12.77
CA ARG A 173 17.51 -20.04 12.81
C ARG A 173 16.88 -20.33 11.45
N SER A 174 17.38 -19.68 10.38
CA SER A 174 16.80 -19.77 9.03
C SER A 174 15.31 -19.39 8.97
N GLU A 175 14.84 -18.57 9.91
CA GLU A 175 13.45 -18.07 10.02
C GLU A 175 13.29 -16.68 9.38
N LEU A 176 14.39 -16.09 8.88
CA LEU A 176 14.37 -14.78 8.24
C LEU A 176 14.16 -14.94 6.73
N ASP A 177 13.13 -14.26 6.22
CA ASP A 177 12.80 -14.20 4.81
C ASP A 177 14.00 -13.76 3.96
N GLU A 178 14.32 -14.52 2.90
CA GLU A 178 15.43 -14.25 1.98
C GLU A 178 15.34 -12.87 1.33
N ALA A 179 14.13 -12.35 1.09
CA ALA A 179 13.96 -10.98 0.60
C ALA A 179 14.48 -9.94 1.61
N LYS A 180 14.20 -10.16 2.91
CA LYS A 180 14.66 -9.28 4.00
C LYS A 180 16.18 -9.36 4.19
N VAL A 181 16.76 -10.56 4.03
CA VAL A 181 18.22 -10.74 4.08
C VAL A 181 18.89 -9.94 2.95
N ARG A 182 18.42 -10.10 1.71
CA ARG A 182 18.96 -9.36 0.55
C ARG A 182 18.84 -7.85 0.72
N GLU A 183 17.73 -7.38 1.27
CA GLU A 183 17.53 -5.95 1.52
C GLU A 183 18.51 -5.43 2.58
N LEU A 184 18.66 -6.14 3.71
CA LEU A 184 19.60 -5.79 4.77
C LEU A 184 21.06 -5.80 4.28
N ASP A 185 21.45 -6.81 3.49
CA ASP A 185 22.80 -6.89 2.91
C ASP A 185 23.07 -5.72 1.94
N ARG A 186 22.04 -5.29 1.19
CA ARG A 186 22.14 -4.15 0.27
C ARG A 186 22.29 -2.82 1.01
N VAL A 187 21.47 -2.55 2.01
CA VAL A 187 21.43 -1.22 2.65
C VAL A 187 22.39 -1.07 3.83
N LEU A 188 22.78 -2.18 4.46
CA LEU A 188 23.59 -2.19 5.68
C LEU A 188 24.69 -3.28 5.60
N PRO A 189 25.67 -3.16 4.70
CA PRO A 189 26.74 -4.15 4.58
C PRO A 189 27.45 -4.36 5.92
N GLY A 190 27.67 -5.63 6.29
CA GLY A 190 28.29 -6.00 7.56
C GLY A 190 27.35 -6.05 8.77
N TRP A 191 26.03 -5.87 8.58
CA TRP A 191 25.03 -5.96 9.66
C TRP A 191 25.02 -7.33 10.35
N GLN A 192 25.44 -8.40 9.67
CA GLN A 192 25.48 -9.77 10.21
C GLN A 192 26.58 -9.92 11.29
N ILE A 193 27.76 -9.33 11.04
CA ILE A 193 28.93 -9.42 11.90
C ILE A 193 28.87 -8.37 13.01
N GLY A 194 28.37 -7.17 12.70
CA GLY A 194 28.35 -6.04 13.63
C GLY A 194 29.74 -5.47 13.89
N ARG A 195 29.96 -4.88 15.07
CA ARG A 195 31.31 -4.46 15.49
C ARG A 195 32.16 -5.71 15.71
N GLN A 196 33.37 -5.75 15.18
CA GLN A 196 34.32 -6.80 15.53
C GLN A 196 34.63 -6.73 17.04
N ARG A 197 34.60 -7.89 17.73
CA ARG A 197 35.11 -8.00 19.11
C ARG A 197 36.61 -7.64 19.05
N GLY A 198 36.94 -6.45 19.55
CA GLY A 198 38.14 -5.73 19.14
C GLY A 198 39.47 -6.23 19.68
N ARG A 199 40.52 -5.48 19.35
CA ARG A 199 41.78 -5.47 20.09
C ARG A 199 42.07 -4.02 20.47
N LYS A 200 42.05 -3.70 21.78
CA LYS A 200 42.71 -2.48 22.28
C LYS A 200 44.17 -2.52 21.79
N PRO A 201 44.74 -1.45 21.24
CA PRO A 201 46.17 -1.38 21.04
C PRO A 201 46.82 -1.57 22.42
N ARG A 202 47.78 -2.49 22.52
CA ARG A 202 48.73 -2.43 23.63
C ARG A 202 49.60 -1.23 23.30
N GLU A 203 49.37 -0.12 24.00
CA GLU A 203 50.38 0.94 24.09
C GLU A 203 51.63 0.30 24.69
N GLY A 204 52.73 0.41 23.96
CA GLY A 204 54.08 0.03 24.35
C GLY A 204 54.98 1.24 24.16
#